data_AF-A5H9K3-F1
#
_entry.id   AF-A5H9K3-F1
#
_cell.length_a   1.000
_cell.length_b   1.000
_cell.length_c   1.000
_cell.angle_alpha   90.00
_cell.angle_beta   90.00
_cell.angle_gamma   90.00
#
_symmetry.space_group_name_H-M   'P 1'
#
loop_
_entity.id
_entity.type
_entity.pdbx_description
1 polymer ?
#
loop_
_entity_poly.entity_id
_entity_poly.type
_entity_poly.pdbx_seq_one_letter_code
_entity_poly.pdbx_strand_id
1 'polypeptide(L)' 'SSNENTLTFGTQHALDELTTVKARFNNFGMASALIQHEFRPKSLVTISTEVDTKAIDKSSKVGLSLVLKP' A
#
# COMPACT_ATOMS: atom_id res chain seq x y z
N SER A 1 20.57 25.28 -3.47
CA SER A 1 20.66 23.82 -3.44
C SER A 1 19.47 23.30 -2.65
N SER A 2 18.37 22.93 -3.30
CA SER A 2 17.25 22.29 -2.60
C SER A 2 17.62 20.82 -2.41
N ASN A 3 18.14 20.49 -1.24
CA ASN A 3 18.39 19.11 -0.83
C ASN A 3 17.01 18.50 -0.48
N GLU A 4 16.30 18.04 -1.51
CA GLU A 4 14.97 17.46 -1.41
C GLU A 4 15.06 16.06 -0.77
N ASN A 5 14.77 15.95 0.53
CA ASN A 5 14.70 14.66 1.22
C ASN A 5 13.29 14.09 1.18
N THR A 6 13.17 12.79 0.92
CA THR A 6 11.91 12.05 1.03
C THR A 6 11.76 11.50 2.45
N LEU A 7 10.87 12.11 3.22
CA LEU A 7 10.43 11.56 4.51
C LEU A 7 9.17 10.74 4.26
N THR A 8 9.18 9.49 4.72
CA THR A 8 8.02 8.62 4.64
C THR A 8 7.62 8.14 6.03
N PHE A 9 6.34 8.29 6.33
CA PHE A 9 5.69 7.72 7.49
C PHE A 9 4.77 6.60 7.03
N GLY A 10 4.68 5.54 7.81
CA GLY A 10 3.79 4.44 7.49
C GLY A 10 3.39 3.67 8.73
N THR A 11 2.25 3.03 8.63
CA THR A 11 1.71 2.14 9.65
C THR A 11 1.47 0.78 9.01
N GLN A 12 1.68 -0.26 9.79
CA GLN A 12 1.27 -1.61 9.46
C GLN A 12 0.43 -2.12 10.61
N HIS A 13 -0.68 -2.76 10.30
CA HIS A 13 -1.56 -3.34 11.29
C HIS A 13 -2.10 -4.68 10.78
N ALA A 14 -2.12 -5.68 11.65
CA ALA A 14 -2.79 -6.94 11.40
C ALA A 14 -4.23 -6.80 11.90
N LEU A 15 -5.21 -6.85 10.99
CA LEU A 15 -6.63 -6.82 11.34
C LEU A 15 -7.07 -8.16 11.94
N ASP A 16 -6.50 -9.25 11.43
CA ASP A 16 -6.62 -10.60 11.94
C ASP A 16 -5.34 -11.39 11.56
N GLU A 17 -5.27 -12.68 11.92
CA GLU A 17 -4.11 -13.53 11.60
C GLU A 17 -3.89 -13.71 10.08
N LEU A 18 -4.90 -13.43 9.27
CA LEU A 18 -4.92 -13.67 7.82
C LEU A 18 -4.83 -12.37 7.01
N THR A 19 -5.03 -11.21 7.63
CA THR A 19 -5.26 -9.93 6.95
C THR A 19 -4.35 -8.86 7.55
N THR A 20 -3.41 -8.38 6.74
CA THR A 20 -2.52 -7.28 7.08
C THR A 20 -2.83 -6.09 6.21
N VAL A 21 -2.93 -4.92 6.84
CA VAL A 21 -3.03 -3.63 6.16
C VAL A 21 -1.78 -2.82 6.40
N LYS A 22 -1.36 -2.08 5.37
CA LYS A 22 -0.26 -1.13 5.45
C LYS A 22 -0.71 0.18 4.83
N ALA A 23 -0.43 1.28 5.49
CA ALA A 23 -0.62 2.61 4.97
C ALA A 23 0.72 3.34 4.99
N ARG A 24 1.01 4.13 3.97
CA ARG A 24 2.24 4.88 3.81
C ARG A 24 1.92 6.25 3.26
N PHE A 25 2.55 7.29 3.78
CA PHE A 25 2.46 8.65 3.26
C PHE A 25 3.83 9.34 3.29
N ASN A 26 4.14 10.12 2.26
CA ASN A 26 5.39 10.87 2.19
C ASN A 26 5.18 12.40 2.17
N ASN A 27 6.23 13.16 2.43
CA ASN A 27 6.22 14.63 2.40
C ASN A 27 5.96 15.23 1.00
N PHE A 28 6.09 14.41 -0.05
CA PHE A 28 5.72 14.79 -1.40
C PHE A 28 4.22 14.68 -1.69
N GLY A 29 3.42 14.18 -0.74
CA GLY A 29 1.98 14.04 -0.89
C GLY A 29 1.55 12.72 -1.51
N MET A 30 2.45 11.75 -1.66
CA MET A 30 2.07 10.40 -2.08
C MET A 30 1.51 9.65 -0.87
N ALA A 31 0.28 9.17 -1.00
CA ALA A 31 -0.34 8.23 -0.09
C ALA A 31 -0.43 6.86 -0.76
N SER A 32 -0.11 5.80 -0.04
CA SER A 32 -0.21 4.42 -0.52
C SER A 32 -0.90 3.57 0.55
N ALA A 33 -1.77 2.66 0.11
CA ALA A 33 -2.37 1.66 0.98
C ALA A 33 -2.21 0.27 0.36
N LEU A 34 -1.92 -0.72 1.19
CA LEU A 34 -1.78 -2.11 0.82
C LEU A 34 -2.62 -2.95 1.77
N ILE A 35 -3.42 -3.84 1.21
CA ILE A 35 -4.20 -4.84 1.93
C ILE A 35 -3.73 -6.19 1.43
N GLN A 36 -3.29 -7.04 2.33
CA GLN A 36 -2.89 -8.41 2.04
C GLN A 36 -3.79 -9.33 2.87
N HIS A 37 -4.53 -10.20 2.20
CA HIS A 37 -5.50 -11.12 2.79
C HIS A 37 -5.22 -12.56 2.38
N GLU A 38 -5.08 -13.45 3.34
CA GLU A 38 -4.94 -14.90 3.15
C GLU A 38 -6.31 -15.55 3.09
N PHE A 39 -6.76 -15.90 1.87
CA PHE A 39 -8.10 -16.48 1.66
C PHE A 39 -8.12 -18.01 1.72
N ARG A 40 -6.96 -18.64 1.51
CA ARG A 40 -6.73 -20.09 1.67
C ARG A 40 -5.37 -20.28 2.33
N PRO A 41 -5.13 -21.42 3.01
CA PRO A 41 -3.84 -21.66 3.65
C PRO A 41 -2.74 -21.37 2.63
N LYS A 42 -1.80 -20.51 3.00
CA LYS A 42 -0.63 -20.21 2.18
C LYS A 42 -0.94 -19.48 0.85
N SER A 43 -2.18 -19.08 0.58
CA SER A 43 -2.60 -18.34 -0.63
C SER A 43 -3.09 -16.93 -0.28
N LEU A 44 -2.43 -15.93 -0.87
CA LEU A 44 -2.56 -14.52 -0.48
C LEU A 44 -3.08 -13.69 -1.66
N VAL A 45 -4.06 -12.83 -1.37
CA VAL A 45 -4.51 -11.76 -2.25
C VAL A 45 -3.94 -10.46 -1.71
N THR A 46 -3.22 -9.71 -2.54
CA THR A 46 -2.69 -8.40 -2.19
C THR A 46 -3.25 -7.34 -3.12
N ILE A 47 -3.91 -6.35 -2.54
CA ILE A 47 -4.41 -5.16 -3.22
C ILE A 47 -3.52 -3.99 -2.79
N SER A 48 -2.99 -3.26 -3.75
CA SER A 48 -2.21 -2.03 -3.50
C SER A 48 -2.85 -0.85 -4.21
N THR A 49 -2.79 0.31 -3.58
CA THR A 49 -3.28 1.57 -4.11
C THR A 49 -2.26 2.65 -3.79
N GLU A 50 -2.05 3.55 -4.74
CA GLU A 50 -1.16 4.70 -4.58
C GLU A 50 -1.83 5.92 -5.22
N VAL A 51 -1.91 7.00 -4.45
CA VAL A 51 -2.60 8.24 -4.80
C VAL A 51 -1.67 9.40 -4.51
N ASP A 52 -1.50 10.28 -5.50
CA ASP A 52 -0.84 11.57 -5.30
C ASP A 52 -1.87 12.58 -4.78
N THR A 53 -1.79 12.94 -3.51
CA THR A 53 -2.73 13.88 -2.88
C THR A 53 -2.50 15.34 -3.27
N LYS A 54 -1.32 15.67 -3.83
CA LYS A 54 -1.04 17.02 -4.37
C LYS A 54 -1.51 17.16 -5.80
N ALA A 55 -1.60 16.05 -6.52
CA ALA A 55 -2.18 15.97 -7.85
C ALA A 55 -3.36 14.99 -7.84
N ILE A 56 -4.45 15.34 -7.14
CA ILE A 56 -5.69 14.54 -7.13
C ILE A 56 -6.25 14.34 -8.56
N ASP A 57 -5.91 15.24 -9.48
CA ASP A 57 -6.23 15.16 -10.91
C ASP A 57 -5.40 14.09 -11.66
N LYS A 58 -4.29 13.62 -11.08
CA LYS A 58 -3.50 12.51 -11.65
C LYS A 58 -4.10 11.16 -11.30
N SER A 59 -4.07 10.26 -12.27
CA SER A 59 -4.53 8.88 -12.13
C SER A 59 -3.93 8.19 -10.89
N SER A 60 -4.80 7.72 -10.01
CA SER A 60 -4.45 6.79 -8.94
C SER A 60 -3.93 5.49 -9.54
N LYS A 61 -2.85 4.93 -8.96
CA LYS A 61 -2.37 3.61 -9.32
C LYS A 61 -3.04 2.58 -8.43
N VAL A 62 -3.53 1.51 -9.05
CA VAL A 62 -4.09 0.35 -8.34
C VAL A 62 -3.36 -0.88 -8.85
N GLY A 63 -2.96 -1.74 -7.93
CA GLY A 63 -2.31 -3.01 -8.20
C GLY A 63 -3.06 -4.15 -7.53
N LEU A 64 -3.09 -5.30 -8.19
CA LEU A 64 -3.62 -6.54 -7.65
C LEU A 64 -2.56 -7.64 -7.86
N SER A 65 -2.30 -8.41 -6.81
CA SER A 65 -1.41 -9.57 -6.83
C SER A 65 -2.10 -10.74 -6.17
N LEU A 66 -1.92 -11.93 -6.74
CA LEU A 66 -2.44 -13.19 -6.23
C LEU A 66 -1.28 -14.18 -6.14
N VAL A 67 -1.03 -14.68 -4.94
CA VAL A 67 -0.08 -15.75 -4.68
C VAL A 67 -0.87 -16.99 -4.34
N LEU A 68 -0.70 -18.03 -5.16
CA LEU A 68 -1.30 -19.35 -4.94
C LEU A 68 -0.20 -20.31 -4.51
N LYS A 69 -0.44 -21.04 -3.42
CA LYS A 69 0.35 -22.22 -3.11
C LYS A 69 -0.48 -23.47 -3.44
N PRO A 70 0.13 -24.46 -4.13
CA PRO A 70 -0.54 -25.69 -4.53
C PRO A 70 -0.96 -26.54 -3.33
#